data_AF-A0A9D2K0R4-F1
#
_entry.id   AF-A0A9D2K0R4-F1
#
_cell.length_a   1.000
_cell.length_b   1.000
_cell.length_c   1.000
_cell.angle_alpha   90.00
_cell.angle_beta   90.00
_cell.angle_gamma   90.00
#
_symmetry.space_group_name_H-M   'P 1'
#
loop_
_entity.id
_entity.type
_entity.pdbx_description
1 polymer ?
#
loop_
_entity_poly.entity_id
_entity_poly.type
_entity_poly.pdbx_seq_one_letter_code
_entity_poly.pdbx_strand_id
1 'polypeptide(L)'
;MKTDHTRDKKEGQIQDERARDYASRFKTERYLTDGFCLHFHRNTELYCINRGQVSVLINGENRVLSDGQACVINRLESHSYEVEEPADITDFHVGVQYMDIFYRVYPQNEPARWLTDAAFNEEHLYPILKSVREQGDAMGGA
;
A
#
# COMPACT_ATOMS: atom_id res chain seq x y z
N MET A 1 19.71 -25.01 -13.80
CA MET A 1 18.97 -24.41 -12.68
C MET A 1 17.91 -23.53 -13.31
N LYS A 2 16.64 -23.98 -13.34
CA LYS A 2 15.56 -23.21 -13.96
C LYS A 2 15.08 -22.22 -12.92
N THR A 3 15.29 -20.93 -13.16
CA THR A 3 14.62 -19.86 -12.43
C THR A 3 13.15 -19.88 -12.86
N ASP A 4 12.29 -20.38 -11.97
CA ASP A 4 10.86 -20.31 -12.15
C ASP A 4 10.46 -18.85 -11.91
N HIS A 5 10.47 -18.06 -12.98
CA HIS A 5 9.81 -16.76 -12.97
C HIS A 5 8.32 -17.08 -13.03
N THR A 6 7.67 -17.19 -11.88
CA THR A 6 6.21 -17.04 -11.79
C THR A 6 5.88 -15.75 -12.51
N ARG A 7 5.31 -15.87 -13.71
CA ARG A 7 4.87 -14.70 -14.49
C ARG A 7 3.78 -14.01 -13.69
N ASP A 8 3.88 -12.69 -13.57
CA ASP A 8 2.82 -11.85 -13.05
C ASP A 8 1.52 -12.22 -13.80
N LYS A 9 0.50 -12.68 -13.07
CA LYS A 9 -0.78 -13.14 -13.64
C LYS A 9 -1.46 -12.05 -14.50
N LYS A 10 -0.99 -10.80 -14.42
CA LYS A 10 -1.55 -9.62 -15.09
C LYS A 10 -0.56 -8.88 -16.00
N GLU A 11 0.52 -9.54 -16.43
CA GLU A 11 1.52 -8.99 -17.36
C GLU A 11 0.86 -8.36 -18.62
N GLY A 12 1.03 -7.05 -18.83
CA GLY A 12 0.42 -6.29 -19.93
C GLY A 12 -0.83 -5.47 -19.58
N GLN A 13 -1.33 -5.53 -18.34
CA GLN A 13 -2.35 -4.61 -17.85
C GLN A 13 -1.69 -3.28 -17.44
N ILE A 14 -2.08 -2.18 -18.10
CA ILE A 14 -1.74 -0.82 -17.67
C ILE A 14 -2.91 -0.30 -16.85
N GLN A 15 -2.63 0.12 -15.62
CA GLN A 15 -3.65 0.68 -14.74
C GLN A 15 -3.74 2.21 -14.92
N ASP A 16 -4.96 2.72 -15.08
CA ASP A 16 -5.25 4.14 -15.11
C ASP A 16 -5.52 4.68 -13.70
N GLU A 17 -4.44 5.04 -12.98
CA GLU A 17 -4.54 5.55 -11.61
C GLU A 17 -5.02 7.00 -11.54
N ARG A 18 -5.27 7.68 -12.66
CA ARG A 18 -5.52 9.15 -12.70
C ARG A 18 -6.67 9.61 -11.81
N ALA A 19 -7.70 8.79 -11.64
CA ALA A 19 -8.85 9.12 -10.78
C ALA A 19 -8.52 9.10 -9.28
N ARG A 20 -7.46 8.37 -8.89
CA ARG A 20 -7.01 8.19 -7.51
C ARG A 20 -5.71 8.94 -7.23
N ASP A 21 -4.98 9.30 -8.26
CA ASP A 21 -3.71 9.99 -8.15
C ASP A 21 -3.94 11.51 -8.11
N TYR A 22 -4.23 12.07 -6.94
CA TYR A 22 -4.30 13.52 -6.72
C TYR A 22 -3.73 13.94 -5.37
N ALA A 23 -3.24 15.18 -5.28
CA ALA A 23 -2.34 15.63 -4.21
C ALA A 23 -2.97 15.66 -2.82
N SER A 24 -4.29 15.86 -2.74
CA SER A 24 -5.06 15.92 -1.49
C SER A 24 -5.76 14.61 -1.13
N ARG A 25 -5.43 13.49 -1.79
CA ARG A 25 -6.02 12.18 -1.47
C ARG A 25 -5.68 11.78 -0.05
N PHE A 26 -6.69 11.37 0.71
CA PHE A 26 -6.52 10.82 2.05
C PHE A 26 -7.61 9.79 2.27
N LYS A 27 -7.42 8.61 1.69
CA LYS A 27 -8.47 7.61 1.57
C LYS A 27 -7.92 6.20 1.70
N THR A 28 -8.66 5.38 2.44
CA THR A 28 -8.37 3.98 2.68
C THR A 28 -9.54 3.12 2.26
N GLU A 29 -9.22 1.96 1.68
CA GLU A 29 -10.19 1.01 1.15
C GLU A 29 -9.82 -0.38 1.68
N ARG A 30 -10.83 -1.23 1.97
CA ARG A 30 -10.61 -2.64 2.35
C ARG A 30 -11.35 -3.53 1.38
N TYR A 31 -10.66 -4.49 0.80
CA TYR A 31 -11.20 -5.38 -0.22
C TYR A 31 -10.42 -6.69 -0.29
N LEU A 32 -11.02 -7.68 -0.95
CA LEU A 32 -10.33 -8.91 -1.32
C LEU A 32 -9.54 -8.67 -2.61
N THR A 33 -8.27 -9.01 -2.61
CA THR A 33 -7.37 -8.88 -3.76
C THR A 33 -7.02 -10.24 -4.35
N ASP A 34 -7.00 -10.30 -5.68
CA ASP A 34 -6.43 -11.40 -6.47
C ASP A 34 -5.03 -11.03 -7.02
N GLY A 35 -4.36 -10.08 -6.37
CA GLY A 35 -3.11 -9.46 -6.82
C GLY A 35 -3.31 -8.27 -7.75
N PHE A 36 -2.23 -7.60 -8.12
CA PHE A 36 -2.26 -6.38 -8.91
C PHE A 36 -0.96 -6.20 -9.70
N CYS A 37 -1.08 -5.80 -10.97
CA CYS A 37 0.06 -5.68 -11.88
C CYS A 37 1.01 -4.56 -11.47
N LEU A 38 2.22 -4.60 -12.03
CA LEU A 38 3.21 -3.54 -11.87
C LEU A 38 2.63 -2.17 -12.27
N HIS A 39 2.69 -1.22 -11.35
CA HIS A 39 2.22 0.15 -11.52
C HIS A 39 2.98 1.10 -10.60
N PHE A 40 2.67 2.39 -10.68
CA PHE A 40 3.17 3.42 -9.78
C PHE A 40 2.16 4.56 -9.70
N HIS A 41 2.19 5.31 -8.61
CA HIS A 41 1.39 6.51 -8.43
C HIS A 41 2.18 7.54 -7.60
N ARG A 42 1.73 8.79 -7.59
CA ARG A 42 2.46 9.91 -6.95
C ARG A 42 2.32 9.87 -5.43
N ASN A 43 1.27 9.22 -4.93
CA ASN A 43 0.89 9.24 -3.54
C ASN A 43 1.66 8.16 -2.77
N THR A 44 1.84 8.37 -1.47
CA THR A 44 2.36 7.30 -0.61
C THR A 44 1.22 6.33 -0.34
N GLU A 45 1.50 5.03 -0.44
CA GLU A 45 0.53 3.99 -0.11
C GLU A 45 1.03 3.18 1.08
N LEU A 46 0.13 2.95 2.04
CA LEU A 46 0.31 1.96 3.07
C LEU A 46 -0.56 0.75 2.71
N TYR A 47 0.06 -0.41 2.55
CA TYR A 47 -0.60 -1.64 2.15
C TYR A 47 -0.55 -2.65 3.29
N CYS A 48 -1.72 -3.02 3.81
CA CYS A 48 -1.86 -3.80 5.04
C CYS A 48 -2.55 -5.13 4.78
N ILE A 49 -2.01 -6.22 5.32
CA ILE A 49 -2.59 -7.56 5.19
C ILE A 49 -3.52 -7.79 6.38
N ASN A 50 -4.84 -7.77 6.15
CA ASN A 50 -5.81 -8.10 7.18
C ASN A 50 -5.90 -9.62 7.37
N ARG A 51 -5.86 -10.38 6.27
CA ARG A 51 -5.84 -11.84 6.29
C ARG A 51 -5.31 -12.40 4.97
N GLY A 52 -4.45 -13.41 5.05
CA GLY A 52 -3.85 -14.09 3.90
C GLY A 52 -2.36 -13.80 3.79
N GLN A 53 -1.81 -14.12 2.62
CA GLN A 53 -0.40 -13.95 2.32
C GLN A 53 -0.25 -13.29 0.96
N VAL A 54 0.57 -12.24 0.89
CA VAL A 54 0.79 -11.47 -0.33
C VAL A 54 2.29 -11.30 -0.57
N SER A 55 2.76 -11.64 -1.77
CA SER A 55 4.09 -11.30 -2.24
C SER A 55 4.06 -9.89 -2.81
N VAL A 56 4.81 -8.97 -2.19
CA VAL A 56 4.85 -7.56 -2.54
C VAL A 56 6.20 -7.21 -3.13
N LEU A 57 6.21 -6.76 -4.39
CA LEU A 57 7.40 -6.27 -5.08
C LEU A 57 7.38 -4.75 -5.09
N ILE A 58 8.42 -4.09 -4.56
CA ILE A 58 8.57 -2.63 -4.56
C ILE A 58 9.99 -2.29 -5.03
N ASN A 59 10.12 -1.58 -6.15
CA ASN A 59 11.40 -1.17 -6.73
C ASN A 59 12.44 -2.30 -6.82
N GLY A 60 11.99 -3.52 -7.16
CA GLY A 60 12.85 -4.69 -7.29
C GLY A 60 13.11 -5.46 -5.99
N GLU A 61 12.71 -4.93 -4.83
CA GLU A 61 12.74 -5.65 -3.55
C GLU A 61 11.42 -6.41 -3.36
N ASN A 62 11.50 -7.73 -3.17
CA ASN A 62 10.33 -8.56 -2.92
C ASN A 62 10.27 -9.02 -1.46
N ARG A 63 9.09 -8.98 -0.86
CA ARG A 63 8.82 -9.56 0.46
C ARG A 63 7.43 -10.17 0.51
N VAL A 64 7.33 -11.31 1.17
CA VAL A 64 6.05 -11.93 1.51
C VAL A 64 5.56 -11.37 2.85
N LEU A 65 4.36 -10.82 2.86
CA LEU A 65 3.69 -10.29 4.05
C LEU A 65 2.50 -11.20 4.42
N SER A 66 2.29 -11.37 5.72
CA SER A 66 1.18 -12.16 6.29
C SER A 66 0.27 -11.31 7.19
N ASP A 67 -0.78 -11.91 7.74
CA ASP A 67 -1.72 -11.32 8.70
C ASP A 67 -1.07 -10.32 9.67
N GLY A 68 -1.61 -9.10 9.70
CA GLY A 68 -1.18 -8.00 10.56
C GLY A 68 0.06 -7.24 10.08
N GLN A 69 0.77 -7.73 9.06
CA GLN A 69 1.93 -7.04 8.50
C GLN A 69 1.51 -6.01 7.44
N ALA A 70 2.36 -5.02 7.24
CA ALA A 70 2.15 -3.98 6.26
C ALA A 70 3.44 -3.55 5.59
N CYS A 71 3.31 -2.82 4.48
CA CYS A 71 4.40 -2.07 3.90
C CYS A 71 4.00 -0.65 3.52
N VAL A 72 5.01 0.22 3.42
CA VAL A 72 4.91 1.57 2.87
C VAL A 72 5.56 1.56 1.49
N ILE A 73 4.80 2.07 0.52
CA ILE A 73 5.22 2.32 -0.85
C ILE A 73 5.36 3.83 -0.99
N ASN A 74 6.58 4.29 -1.24
CA ASN A 74 6.83 5.71 -1.36
C ASN A 74 6.38 6.25 -2.73
N ARG A 75 6.39 7.58 -2.81
CA ARG A 75 5.96 8.31 -4.01
C ARG A 75 6.75 7.84 -5.23
N LEU A 76 6.05 7.50 -6.30
CA LEU A 76 6.62 7.07 -7.58
C LEU A 76 7.47 5.79 -7.50
N GLU A 77 7.35 4.99 -6.42
CA GLU A 77 7.92 3.65 -6.40
C GLU A 77 7.07 2.71 -7.26
N SER A 78 7.74 1.96 -8.14
CA SER A 78 7.09 0.91 -8.92
C SER A 78 6.79 -0.29 -8.04
N HIS A 79 5.58 -0.82 -8.11
CA HIS A 79 5.18 -1.93 -7.24
C HIS A 79 4.09 -2.83 -7.85
N SER A 80 4.05 -4.07 -7.40
CA SER A 80 3.04 -5.08 -7.75
C SER A 80 2.76 -6.00 -6.56
N TYR A 81 1.64 -6.73 -6.65
CA TYR A 81 1.19 -7.66 -5.63
C TYR A 81 0.80 -8.99 -6.25
N GLU A 82 1.34 -10.09 -5.74
CA GLU A 82 0.99 -11.44 -6.17
C GLU A 82 0.43 -12.24 -5.01
N VAL A 83 -0.64 -13.00 -5.29
CA VAL A 83 -1.27 -13.89 -4.32
C VAL A 83 -1.51 -15.26 -4.94
N GLU A 84 -1.30 -16.31 -4.14
CA GLU A 84 -1.70 -17.67 -4.50
C GLU A 84 -3.22 -17.84 -4.37
N GLU A 85 -3.77 -17.34 -3.25
CA GLU A 85 -5.19 -17.34 -2.89
C GLU A 85 -5.67 -15.91 -2.56
N PRO A 86 -6.96 -15.58 -2.74
CA PRO A 86 -7.47 -14.24 -2.44
C PRO A 86 -7.15 -13.79 -1.01
N ALA A 87 -6.61 -12.57 -0.87
CA ALA A 87 -6.23 -11.99 0.42
C ALA A 87 -7.11 -10.79 0.77
N ASP A 88 -7.41 -10.62 2.06
CA ASP A 88 -8.12 -9.45 2.59
C ASP A 88 -7.10 -8.39 2.97
N ILE A 89 -7.16 -7.24 2.30
CA ILE A 89 -6.19 -6.17 2.46
C ILE A 89 -6.87 -4.84 2.71
N THR A 90 -6.14 -3.94 3.37
CA THR A 90 -6.49 -2.53 3.50
C THR A 90 -5.39 -1.72 2.84
N ASP A 91 -5.75 -0.92 1.85
CA ASP A 91 -4.86 0.10 1.29
C ASP A 91 -5.14 1.45 1.93
N PHE A 92 -4.15 2.32 1.97
CA PHE A 92 -4.33 3.71 2.40
C PHE A 92 -3.42 4.63 1.61
N HIS A 93 -4.05 5.50 0.83
CA HIS A 93 -3.38 6.48 0.00
C HIS A 93 -3.28 7.81 0.72
N VAL A 94 -2.05 8.29 0.90
CA VAL A 94 -1.70 9.59 1.46
C VAL A 94 -1.12 10.48 0.36
N GLY A 95 -1.87 11.52 0.06
CA GLY A 95 -1.55 12.52 -0.95
C GLY A 95 -0.27 13.28 -0.62
N VAL A 96 0.45 13.70 -1.67
CA VAL A 96 1.73 14.41 -1.52
C VAL A 96 1.62 15.66 -0.66
N GLN A 97 0.47 16.32 -0.63
CA GLN A 97 0.24 17.50 0.21
C GLN A 97 0.43 17.20 1.70
N TYR A 98 0.03 16.01 2.16
CA TYR A 98 0.16 15.60 3.56
C TYR A 98 1.56 15.06 3.85
N MET A 99 2.16 14.35 2.90
CA MET A 99 3.51 13.81 3.07
C MET A 99 4.61 14.88 3.04
N ASP A 100 4.37 16.03 2.42
CA ASP A 100 5.33 17.14 2.40
C ASP A 100 5.72 17.62 3.81
N ILE A 101 4.82 17.50 4.80
CA ILE A 101 5.13 17.81 6.20
C ILE A 101 6.19 16.84 6.73
N PHE A 102 6.02 15.53 6.48
CA PHE A 102 6.99 14.51 6.88
C PHE A 102 8.37 14.82 6.30
N TYR A 103 8.46 15.06 4.98
CA TYR A 103 9.74 15.34 4.33
C TYR A 103 10.38 16.67 4.73
N ARG A 104 9.60 17.65 5.22
CA ARG A 104 10.17 18.88 5.81
C ARG A 104 10.82 18.62 7.16
N VAL A 105 10.23 17.75 7.98
CA VAL A 105 10.76 17.38 9.31
C VAL A 105 11.91 16.37 9.19
N TYR A 106 11.83 15.47 8.20
CA TYR A 106 12.78 14.38 7.98
C TYR A 106 13.34 14.39 6.54
N PRO A 107 14.10 15.42 6.13
CA PRO A 107 14.47 15.68 4.74
C PRO A 107 15.36 14.64 4.07
N GLN A 108 15.88 13.68 4.81
CA GLN A 108 16.78 12.62 4.32
C GLN A 108 16.32 11.22 4.76
N ASN A 109 15.09 11.11 5.27
CA ASN A 109 14.54 9.81 5.66
C ASN A 109 13.28 9.53 4.88
N GLU A 110 13.08 8.25 4.59
CA GLU A 110 11.81 7.71 4.14
C GLU A 110 11.11 7.04 5.32
N PRO A 111 9.77 6.91 5.30
CA PRO A 111 9.08 6.02 6.21
C PRO A 111 9.67 4.60 6.14
N ALA A 112 9.61 3.88 7.25
CA ALA A 112 10.01 2.48 7.26
C ALA A 112 9.18 1.67 6.26
N ARG A 113 9.85 1.02 5.29
CA ARG A 113 9.17 0.26 4.23
C ARG A 113 8.41 -0.94 4.76
N TRP A 114 9.04 -1.72 5.64
CA TRP A 114 8.48 -2.99 6.08
C TRP A 114 8.04 -2.89 7.53
N LEU A 115 6.73 -2.94 7.74
CA LEU A 115 6.09 -2.86 9.05
C LEU A 115 5.68 -4.28 9.46
N THR A 116 6.64 -5.09 9.90
CA THR A 116 6.44 -6.53 10.13
C THR A 116 6.00 -6.89 11.55
N ASP A 117 5.92 -5.92 12.46
CA ASP A 117 5.39 -6.11 13.81
C ASP A 117 3.86 -6.10 13.78
N ALA A 118 3.28 -7.30 13.63
CA ALA A 118 1.84 -7.48 13.49
C ALA A 118 1.08 -6.99 14.72
N ALA A 119 1.61 -7.21 15.93
CA ALA A 119 0.96 -6.81 17.17
C ALA A 119 0.91 -5.27 17.28
N PHE A 120 2.02 -4.60 16.99
CA PHE A 120 2.07 -3.14 16.98
C PHE A 120 1.12 -2.54 15.92
N ASN A 121 1.12 -3.11 14.72
CA ASN A 121 0.24 -2.64 13.64
C ASN A 121 -1.24 -2.83 14.01
N GLU A 122 -1.61 -3.97 14.60
CA GLU A 122 -2.98 -4.23 15.03
C GLU A 122 -3.42 -3.28 16.15
N GLU A 123 -2.53 -2.96 17.10
CA GLU A 123 -2.85 -2.07 18.21
C GLU A 123 -2.90 -0.58 17.81
N HIS A 124 -2.02 -0.14 16.91
CA HIS A 124 -1.80 1.30 16.67
C HIS A 124 -2.10 1.77 15.25
N LEU A 125 -1.86 0.93 14.23
CA LEU A 125 -2.00 1.32 12.83
C LEU A 125 -3.41 1.04 12.31
N TYR A 126 -3.87 -0.20 12.44
CA TYR A 126 -5.15 -0.66 11.89
C TYR A 126 -6.36 0.09 12.44
N PRO A 127 -6.40 0.52 13.72
CA PRO A 127 -7.48 1.35 14.24
C PRO A 127 -7.55 2.73 13.56
N ILE A 128 -6.40 3.32 13.22
CA ILE A 128 -6.35 4.60 12.48
C ILE A 128 -6.94 4.40 11.09
N LEU A 129 -6.50 3.36 10.37
CA LEU A 129 -7.02 3.07 9.03
C LEU A 129 -8.53 2.80 9.04
N LYS A 130 -9.01 2.07 10.05
CA LYS A 130 -10.45 1.88 10.25
C LYS A 130 -11.18 3.20 10.42
N SER A 131 -10.66 4.12 11.25
CA SER A 131 -11.24 5.44 11.46
C SER A 131 -11.25 6.27 10.17
N VAL A 132 -10.15 6.29 9.41
CA VAL A 132 -10.10 6.99 8.12
C VAL A 132 -11.11 6.39 7.12
N ARG A 133 -11.30 5.06 7.12
CA ARG A 133 -12.28 4.41 6.24
C ARG A 133 -13.70 4.82 6.57
N GLU A 134 -14.02 4.87 7.86
CA GLU A 134 -15.38 5.09 8.36
C GLU A 134 -15.76 6.58 8.36
N GLN A 135 -14.78 7.48 8.48
CA GLN A 135 -15.02 8.89 8.77
C GLN A 135 -14.31 9.85 7.80
N GLY A 136 -13.38 9.37 6.96
CA GLY A 136 -12.52 10.21 6.13
C GLY A 136 -13.27 11.12 5.16
N ASP A 137 -14.34 10.61 4.55
CA ASP A 137 -15.16 11.39 3.61
C ASP A 137 -15.95 12.52 4.34
N ALA A 138 -16.23 12.38 5.64
CA ALA A 138 -16.87 13.43 6.44
C ALA A 138 -15.87 14.51 6.93
N MET A 139 -14.57 14.25 6.90
CA MET A 139 -13.53 15.19 7.31
C MET A 139 -13.04 16.11 6.17
N GLY A 140 -13.44 15.86 4.92
CA GLY A 140 -13.11 16.68 3.75
C GLY A 140 -14.11 17.80 3.42
N GLY A 141 -15.12 18.01 4.27
CA GLY A 141 -16.26 18.91 4.03
C GLY A 141 -16.26 20.22 4.81
N ALA A 142 -15.10 20.73 5.23
CA ALA A 142 -14.96 22.02 5.92
C ALA A 142 -14.12 23.01 5.09
#